data_AF-A0A816NHY7-F1
#
_entry.id   AF-A0A816NHY7-F1
#
_cell.length_a   1.000
_cell.length_b   1.000
_cell.length_c   1.000
_cell.angle_alpha   90.00
_cell.angle_beta   90.00
_cell.angle_gamma   90.00
#
_symmetry.space_group_name_H-M   'P 1'
#
loop_
_entity.id
_entity.type
_entity.pdbx_description
1 polymer ?
#
loop_
_entity_poly.entity_id
_entity_poly.type
_entity_poly.pdbx_seq_one_letter_code
_entity_poly.pdbx_strand_id
1 'polypeptide(L)'
;MATNFYSQAKQISHQSNRSRDSTWSVFVGNISYGTNEQDLRSFFEKTCGHVSTVRLICNNQTRQSHGFGFVQLDALVAYEIALTLNGSSLNGRKLNISPNESKITFHSTTISTVTAESSSYDVYIGRPSIWGNHFVNGRDGDNADRIRKYCAWIMTQSELLARVEIELRGGTITCWCKPEACHGDILAEIADAN
;
A
#
# COMPACT_ATOMS: atom_id res chain seq x y z
N MET A 1 1.44 9.94 -42.89
CA MET A 1 0.26 9.32 -42.22
C MET A 1 0.72 8.24 -41.23
N ALA A 2 1.36 8.60 -40.12
CA ALA A 2 1.74 7.62 -39.07
C ALA A 2 2.03 8.25 -37.68
N THR A 3 1.60 9.49 -37.42
CA THR A 3 1.98 10.22 -36.20
C THR A 3 0.84 10.42 -35.20
N ASN A 4 -0.38 9.95 -35.51
CA ASN A 4 -1.56 10.22 -34.68
C ASN A 4 -2.16 9.00 -33.96
N PHE A 5 -1.62 7.79 -34.19
CA PHE A 5 -2.05 6.59 -33.47
C PHE A 5 -1.28 6.39 -32.15
N TYR A 6 -0.02 6.82 -32.08
CA TYR A 6 0.84 6.65 -30.91
C TYR A 6 0.46 7.59 -29.74
N SER A 7 0.05 8.82 -30.07
CA SER A 7 -0.48 9.80 -29.11
C SER A 7 -1.84 9.40 -28.55
N GLN A 8 -2.69 8.79 -29.39
CA GLN A 8 -4.03 8.34 -28.98
C GLN A 8 -3.96 7.08 -28.09
N ALA A 9 -3.00 6.18 -28.32
CA ALA A 9 -2.73 5.03 -27.45
C ALA A 9 -2.23 5.44 -26.04
N LYS A 10 -1.49 6.56 -25.93
CA LYS A 10 -0.97 7.09 -24.66
C LYS A 10 -2.02 7.85 -23.84
N GLN A 11 -3.02 8.44 -24.51
CA GLN A 11 -4.16 9.08 -23.83
C GLN A 11 -5.23 8.07 -23.38
N ILE A 12 -5.41 6.96 -24.11
CA ILE A 12 -6.31 5.86 -23.71
C ILE A 12 -5.76 5.13 -22.46
N SER A 13 -4.44 4.98 -22.33
CA SER A 13 -3.83 4.31 -21.17
C SER A 13 -3.83 5.14 -19.87
N HIS A 14 -3.97 6.47 -19.97
CA HIS A 14 -4.03 7.36 -18.80
C HIS A 14 -5.45 7.55 -18.24
N GLN A 15 -6.49 7.31 -19.04
CA GLN A 15 -7.88 7.35 -18.57
C GLN A 15 -8.37 6.00 -18.03
N SER A 16 -7.73 4.89 -18.40
CA SER A 16 -8.18 3.53 -18.02
C SER A 16 -7.60 3.01 -16.69
N ASN A 17 -6.73 3.77 -16.02
CA ASN A 17 -6.07 3.33 -14.78
C ASN A 17 -6.67 3.92 -13.49
N ARG A 18 -7.72 4.75 -13.59
CA ARG A 18 -8.38 5.35 -12.41
C ARG A 18 -9.66 4.65 -11.98
N SER A 19 -10.10 3.60 -12.69
CA SER A 19 -11.40 2.96 -12.48
C SER A 19 -11.35 1.45 -12.23
N ARG A 20 -10.17 0.81 -12.24
CA ARG A 20 -10.02 -0.62 -11.91
C ARG A 20 -9.68 -0.88 -10.44
N ASP A 21 -9.12 0.11 -9.75
CA ASP A 21 -8.62 -0.03 -8.37
C ASP A 21 -9.71 -0.19 -7.30
N SER A 22 -10.99 -0.13 -7.68
CA SER A 22 -12.12 -0.15 -6.74
C SER A 22 -13.27 -1.07 -7.16
N THR A 23 -13.20 -1.76 -8.31
CA THR A 23 -14.37 -2.49 -8.83
C THR A 23 -14.64 -3.82 -8.14
N TRP A 24 -13.59 -4.51 -7.66
CA TRP A 24 -13.69 -5.86 -7.10
C TRP A 24 -13.10 -5.96 -5.70
N SER A 25 -13.51 -5.04 -4.83
CA SER A 25 -13.16 -5.09 -3.42
C SER A 25 -14.37 -5.36 -2.52
N VAL A 26 -14.14 -6.15 -1.48
CA VAL A 26 -15.13 -6.45 -0.44
C VAL A 26 -14.72 -5.84 0.88
N PHE A 27 -15.70 -5.36 1.64
CA PHE A 27 -15.54 -5.09 3.05
C PHE A 27 -15.62 -6.40 3.82
N VAL A 28 -14.77 -6.55 4.84
CA VAL A 28 -14.75 -7.70 5.74
C VAL A 28 -14.78 -7.17 7.17
N GLY A 29 -15.85 -7.45 7.89
CA GLY A 29 -16.06 -7.04 9.28
C GLY A 29 -16.21 -8.22 10.23
N ASN A 30 -16.31 -7.89 11.52
CA ASN A 30 -16.39 -8.86 12.63
C ASN A 30 -15.17 -9.81 12.70
N ILE A 31 -14.03 -9.32 12.24
CA ILE A 31 -12.76 -10.04 12.25
C ILE A 31 -12.25 -10.15 13.69
N SER A 32 -11.69 -11.31 14.06
CA SER A 32 -11.07 -11.48 15.38
C SER A 32 -9.84 -10.59 15.49
N TYR A 33 -9.64 -9.91 16.62
CA TYR A 33 -8.52 -8.98 16.83
C TYR A 33 -7.13 -9.64 16.71
N GLY A 34 -7.04 -10.96 16.86
CA GLY A 34 -5.81 -11.73 16.63
C GLY A 34 -5.58 -12.17 15.17
N THR A 35 -6.52 -11.87 14.27
CA THR A 35 -6.40 -12.21 12.84
C THR A 35 -5.57 -11.16 12.14
N ASN A 36 -4.58 -11.57 11.35
CA ASN A 36 -3.75 -10.69 10.54
C ASN A 36 -4.15 -10.72 9.04
N GLU A 37 -3.47 -9.92 8.21
CA GLU A 37 -3.76 -9.81 6.78
C GLU A 37 -3.49 -11.14 6.04
N GLN A 38 -2.48 -11.89 6.46
CA GLN A 38 -2.13 -13.19 5.87
C GLN A 38 -3.19 -14.26 6.13
N ASP A 39 -3.82 -14.25 7.31
CA ASP A 39 -4.91 -15.16 7.64
C ASP A 39 -6.12 -14.92 6.72
N LEU A 40 -6.47 -13.66 6.50
CA LEU A 40 -7.55 -13.26 5.60
C LEU A 40 -7.20 -13.61 4.16
N ARG A 41 -5.99 -13.26 3.70
CA ARG A 41 -5.50 -13.62 2.37
C ARG A 41 -5.65 -15.12 2.13
N SER A 42 -5.14 -15.93 3.05
CA SER A 42 -5.22 -17.40 2.97
C SER A 42 -6.67 -17.91 2.96
N PHE A 43 -7.56 -17.29 3.73
CA PHE A 43 -8.98 -17.65 3.77
C PHE A 43 -9.66 -17.39 2.41
N PHE A 44 -9.45 -16.22 1.81
CA PHE A 44 -10.03 -15.88 0.51
C PHE A 44 -9.37 -16.65 -0.62
N GLU A 45 -8.04 -16.80 -0.64
CA GLU A 45 -7.32 -17.52 -1.70
C GLU A 45 -7.72 -18.98 -1.79
N LYS A 46 -8.08 -19.61 -0.67
CA LYS A 46 -8.57 -20.99 -0.63
C LYS A 46 -9.83 -21.22 -1.48
N THR A 47 -10.68 -20.20 -1.64
CA THR A 47 -12.01 -20.37 -2.26
C THR A 47 -12.23 -19.47 -3.48
N CYS A 48 -11.72 -18.25 -3.45
CA CYS A 48 -11.91 -17.23 -4.48
C CYS A 48 -10.81 -17.24 -5.54
N GLY A 49 -9.64 -17.82 -5.24
CA GLY A 49 -8.43 -17.66 -6.05
C GLY A 49 -7.59 -16.45 -5.64
N HIS A 50 -6.65 -16.02 -6.48
CA HIS A 50 -5.66 -15.00 -6.14
C HIS A 50 -6.29 -13.69 -5.59
N VAL A 51 -5.75 -13.23 -4.46
CA VAL A 51 -6.11 -11.97 -3.82
C VAL A 51 -5.06 -10.92 -4.19
N SER A 52 -5.47 -9.76 -4.69
CA SER A 52 -4.53 -8.68 -5.02
C SER A 52 -3.96 -8.07 -3.73
N THR A 53 -4.86 -7.61 -2.86
CA THR A 53 -4.49 -6.82 -1.69
C THR A 53 -5.41 -7.13 -0.52
N VAL A 54 -4.85 -7.22 0.68
CA VAL A 54 -5.62 -7.23 1.94
C VAL A 54 -5.17 -6.04 2.76
N ARG A 55 -6.14 -5.30 3.32
CA ARG A 55 -5.87 -4.19 4.22
C ARG A 55 -6.70 -4.31 5.48
N LEU A 56 -6.07 -4.66 6.60
CA LEU A 56 -6.68 -4.59 7.92
C LEU A 56 -6.57 -3.18 8.47
N ILE A 57 -7.68 -2.67 9.00
CA ILE A 57 -7.66 -1.38 9.68
C ILE A 57 -7.29 -1.61 11.13
N CYS A 58 -6.15 -1.06 11.53
CA CYS A 58 -5.61 -1.16 12.88
C CYS A 58 -5.48 0.24 13.48
N ASN A 59 -5.49 0.32 14.80
CA ASN A 59 -5.12 1.52 15.53
C ASN A 59 -3.63 1.83 15.30
N ASN A 60 -3.32 3.02 14.82
CA ASN A 60 -1.95 3.43 14.49
C ASN A 60 -1.00 3.47 15.70
N GLN A 61 -1.53 3.64 16.92
CA GLN A 61 -0.73 3.70 18.14
C GLN A 61 -0.59 2.35 18.84
N THR A 62 -1.69 1.60 18.98
CA THR A 62 -1.70 0.35 19.76
C THR A 62 -1.52 -0.91 18.93
N ARG A 63 -1.51 -0.80 17.59
CA ARG A 63 -1.50 -1.93 16.64
C ARG A 63 -2.71 -2.86 16.74
N GLN A 64 -3.70 -2.51 17.57
CA GLN A 64 -4.89 -3.33 17.74
C GLN A 64 -5.79 -3.20 16.50
N SER A 65 -6.15 -4.34 15.90
CA SER A 65 -7.13 -4.38 14.81
C SER A 65 -8.45 -3.75 15.27
N HIS A 66 -9.10 -2.98 14.40
CA HIS A 66 -10.46 -2.49 14.61
C HIS A 66 -11.52 -3.57 14.29
N GLY A 67 -11.10 -4.79 13.95
CA GLY A 67 -11.99 -5.90 13.65
C GLY A 67 -12.64 -5.81 12.27
N PHE A 68 -12.07 -5.02 11.36
CA PHE A 68 -12.50 -4.96 9.97
C PHE A 68 -11.33 -4.63 9.03
N GLY A 69 -11.53 -4.91 7.75
CA GLY A 69 -10.59 -4.65 6.68
C GLY A 69 -11.25 -4.74 5.32
N PHE A 70 -10.42 -4.66 4.29
CA PHE A 70 -10.83 -4.70 2.90
C PHE A 70 -9.98 -5.71 2.14
N VAL A 71 -10.59 -6.40 1.20
CA VAL A 71 -9.91 -7.38 0.34
C VAL A 71 -10.20 -7.03 -1.11
N GLN A 72 -9.15 -6.85 -1.90
CA GLN A 72 -9.23 -6.63 -3.34
C GLN A 72 -8.88 -7.91 -4.10
N LEU A 73 -9.65 -8.17 -5.15
CA LEU A 73 -9.58 -9.38 -5.95
C LEU A 73 -9.30 -9.02 -7.41
N ASP A 74 -8.59 -9.92 -8.10
CA ASP A 74 -8.18 -9.68 -9.50
C ASP A 74 -9.23 -10.08 -10.54
N ALA A 75 -10.36 -10.64 -10.11
CA ALA A 75 -11.39 -11.10 -11.01
C ALA A 75 -12.81 -10.90 -10.46
N LEU A 76 -13.74 -10.55 -11.34
CA LEU A 76 -15.17 -10.47 -11.01
C LEU A 76 -15.69 -11.78 -10.40
N VAL A 77 -15.29 -12.93 -10.95
CA VAL A 77 -15.74 -14.24 -10.43
C VAL A 77 -15.26 -14.46 -9.00
N ALA A 78 -14.01 -14.11 -8.69
CA ALA A 78 -13.48 -14.19 -7.33
C ALA A 78 -14.27 -13.28 -6.38
N TYR A 79 -14.64 -12.07 -6.83
CA TYR A 79 -15.45 -11.12 -6.10
C TYR A 79 -16.86 -11.63 -5.78
N GLU A 80 -17.56 -12.17 -6.78
CA GLU A 80 -18.89 -12.75 -6.56
C GLU A 80 -18.82 -13.92 -5.57
N ILE A 81 -17.81 -14.79 -5.68
CA ILE A 81 -17.57 -15.88 -4.72
C ILE A 81 -17.30 -15.32 -3.32
N ALA A 82 -16.48 -14.28 -3.18
CA ALA A 82 -16.16 -13.68 -1.90
C ALA A 82 -17.42 -13.18 -1.17
N LEU A 83 -18.39 -12.60 -1.90
CA LEU A 83 -19.68 -12.19 -1.31
C LEU A 83 -20.49 -13.38 -0.77
N THR A 84 -20.40 -14.55 -1.41
CA THR A 84 -21.06 -15.78 -0.91
C THR A 84 -20.47 -16.31 0.40
N LEU A 85 -19.25 -15.89 0.75
CA LEU A 85 -18.59 -16.29 2.01
C LEU A 85 -19.13 -15.55 3.23
N ASN A 86 -20.03 -14.57 3.07
CA ASN A 86 -20.63 -13.85 4.19
C ASN A 86 -21.22 -14.81 5.25
N GLY A 87 -20.87 -14.62 6.51
CA GLY A 87 -21.27 -15.48 7.62
C GLY A 87 -20.37 -16.70 7.87
N SER A 88 -19.35 -16.94 7.02
CA SER A 88 -18.34 -17.98 7.23
C SER A 88 -17.47 -17.69 8.45
N SER A 89 -16.97 -18.74 9.10
CA SER A 89 -16.16 -18.62 10.32
C SER A 89 -14.67 -18.52 10.02
N LEU A 90 -14.00 -17.54 10.62
CA LEU A 90 -12.55 -17.42 10.71
C LEU A 90 -12.15 -17.11 12.16
N ASN A 91 -11.20 -17.87 12.71
CA ASN A 91 -10.73 -17.72 14.10
C ASN A 91 -11.89 -17.65 15.13
N GLY A 92 -12.91 -18.49 14.94
CA GLY A 92 -14.06 -18.60 15.84
C GLY A 92 -15.12 -17.48 15.71
N ARG A 93 -14.98 -16.55 14.76
CA ARG A 93 -15.95 -15.48 14.49
C ARG A 93 -16.53 -15.59 13.09
N LYS A 94 -17.82 -15.29 12.95
CA LYS A 94 -18.48 -15.20 11.64
C LYS A 94 -18.12 -13.88 10.97
N LEU A 95 -17.51 -13.93 9.80
CA LEU A 95 -17.16 -12.75 9.02
C LEU A 95 -18.44 -12.07 8.49
N ASN A 96 -18.46 -10.75 8.51
CA ASN A 96 -19.45 -9.95 7.80
C ASN A 96 -18.82 -9.47 6.48
N ILE A 97 -19.24 -10.03 5.34
CA ILE A 97 -18.68 -9.70 4.03
C ILE A 97 -19.73 -9.01 3.19
N SER A 98 -19.39 -7.84 2.65
CA SER A 98 -20.26 -7.04 1.80
C SER A 98 -19.47 -6.38 0.69
N PRO A 99 -20.14 -5.85 -0.36
CA PRO A 99 -19.49 -4.95 -1.31
C PRO A 99 -18.76 -3.82 -0.56
N ASN A 100 -17.58 -3.44 -1.03
CA ASN A 100 -16.91 -2.27 -0.51
C ASN A 100 -17.60 -1.01 -1.05
N GLU A 101 -18.37 -0.33 -0.20
CA GLU A 101 -19.00 0.96 -0.52
C GLU A 101 -18.07 2.16 -0.21
N SER A 102 -16.91 1.90 0.39
CA SER A 102 -15.96 2.96 0.75
C SER A 102 -15.16 3.39 -0.46
N LYS A 103 -14.88 4.69 -0.57
CA LYS A 103 -13.84 5.23 -1.48
C LYS A 103 -12.42 4.93 -0.97
N ILE A 104 -12.23 3.86 -0.21
CA ILE A 104 -10.89 3.40 0.16
C ILE A 104 -10.35 2.74 -1.09
N THR A 105 -9.58 3.52 -1.83
CA THR A 105 -8.74 3.03 -2.89
C THR A 105 -7.50 2.40 -2.26
N PHE A 106 -7.21 1.17 -2.66
CA PHE A 106 -5.92 0.53 -2.39
C PHE A 106 -4.89 1.18 -3.30
N HIS A 107 -4.52 2.41 -2.99
CA HIS A 107 -3.45 3.09 -3.70
C HIS A 107 -2.12 2.53 -3.23
N SER A 108 -1.19 2.34 -4.16
CA SER A 108 0.23 2.20 -3.84
C SER A 108 0.72 3.44 -3.10
N THR A 109 1.68 3.27 -2.19
CA THR A 109 2.40 4.40 -1.60
C THR A 109 3.04 5.21 -2.72
N THR A 110 2.71 6.50 -2.77
CA THR A 110 3.25 7.42 -3.79
C THR A 110 4.23 8.40 -3.17
N ILE A 111 5.20 8.86 -3.96
CA ILE A 111 6.19 9.83 -3.50
C ILE A 111 5.98 11.13 -4.25
N SER A 112 5.64 12.20 -3.52
CA SER A 112 5.50 13.54 -4.08
C SER A 112 6.82 14.32 -4.05
N THR A 113 7.02 15.18 -5.04
CA THR A 113 8.08 16.20 -5.03
C THR A 113 7.70 17.33 -4.08
N VAL A 114 8.62 17.76 -3.22
CA VAL A 114 8.43 18.99 -2.43
C VAL A 114 8.60 20.18 -3.37
N THR A 115 7.49 20.80 -3.80
CA THR A 115 7.51 22.07 -4.53
C THR A 115 6.95 23.18 -3.64
N ALA A 116 7.25 24.44 -3.96
CA ALA A 116 6.68 25.58 -3.25
C ALA A 116 5.13 25.65 -3.33
N GLU A 117 4.52 24.89 -4.26
CA GLU A 117 3.11 24.99 -4.64
C GLU A 117 2.28 23.74 -4.25
N SER A 118 2.90 22.59 -3.98
CA SER A 118 2.20 21.35 -3.61
C SER A 118 2.56 20.87 -2.20
N SER A 119 1.77 21.29 -1.21
CA SER A 119 1.88 20.88 0.20
C SER A 119 1.06 19.64 0.56
N SER A 120 0.37 19.01 -0.41
CA SER A 120 -0.49 17.86 -0.12
C SER A 120 0.34 16.57 -0.12
N TYR A 121 0.81 16.20 1.07
CA TYR A 121 1.41 14.91 1.39
C TYR A 121 0.92 14.45 2.76
N ASP A 122 0.93 13.13 2.99
CA ASP A 122 0.53 12.53 4.27
C ASP A 122 1.71 12.46 5.24
N VAL A 123 2.91 12.08 4.74
CA VAL A 123 4.10 11.89 5.60
C VAL A 123 5.35 12.50 4.99
N TYR A 124 6.04 13.35 5.75
CA TYR A 124 7.38 13.84 5.41
C TYR A 124 8.46 12.83 5.83
N ILE A 125 9.22 12.31 4.86
CA ILE A 125 10.23 11.27 5.08
C ILE A 125 11.68 11.79 5.01
N GLY A 126 11.87 13.08 4.77
CA GLY A 126 13.19 13.71 4.79
C GLY A 126 13.73 13.94 6.20
N ARG A 127 14.99 14.40 6.31
CA ARG A 127 15.55 14.79 7.61
C ARG A 127 14.83 16.04 8.16
N PRO A 128 14.61 16.16 9.48
CA PRO A 128 15.07 15.27 10.56
C PRO A 128 14.06 14.19 10.99
N SER A 129 13.17 13.73 10.10
CA SER A 129 12.20 12.69 10.47
C SER A 129 12.87 11.34 10.74
N ILE A 130 12.16 10.46 11.44
CA ILE A 130 12.58 9.07 11.73
C ILE A 130 12.82 8.24 10.46
N TRP A 131 12.27 8.67 9.32
CA TRP A 131 12.41 8.04 8.02
C TRP A 131 13.61 8.58 7.24
N GLY A 132 14.23 9.67 7.71
CA GLY A 132 15.30 10.35 7.00
C GLY A 132 16.53 9.45 6.81
N ASN A 133 17.08 9.44 5.60
CA ASN A 133 18.33 8.75 5.34
C ASN A 133 19.47 9.35 6.17
N HIS A 134 20.05 8.62 7.12
CA HIS A 134 21.12 9.07 8.02
C HIS A 134 22.52 9.12 7.37
N PHE A 135 22.72 8.44 6.24
CA PHE A 135 23.95 8.52 5.44
C PHE A 135 24.04 9.85 4.69
N VAL A 136 25.20 10.53 4.75
CA VAL A 136 25.44 11.88 4.22
C VAL A 136 26.37 11.90 3.00
N ASN A 137 26.22 12.92 2.16
CA ASN A 137 27.13 13.15 1.04
C ASN A 137 28.59 13.27 1.50
N GLY A 138 29.51 12.73 0.69
CA GLY A 138 30.95 12.74 0.98
C GLY A 138 31.34 11.57 1.85
N ARG A 139 31.05 11.61 3.16
CA ARG A 139 31.44 10.54 4.11
C ARG A 139 30.90 9.18 3.70
N ASP A 140 29.65 9.13 3.25
CA ASP A 140 28.97 7.88 2.96
C ASP A 140 28.89 7.55 1.47
N GLY A 141 29.62 8.28 0.63
CA GLY A 141 29.63 8.10 -0.82
C GLY A 141 28.67 9.03 -1.55
N ASP A 142 28.38 8.67 -2.79
CA ASP A 142 27.45 9.40 -3.64
C ASP A 142 25.98 9.08 -3.30
N ASN A 143 25.03 9.62 -4.08
CA ASN A 143 23.61 9.40 -3.83
C ASN A 143 23.23 7.90 -3.91
N ALA A 144 23.79 7.16 -4.87
CA ALA A 144 23.48 5.75 -5.06
C ALA A 144 24.04 4.89 -3.91
N ASP A 145 25.26 5.19 -3.45
CA ASP A 145 25.86 4.51 -2.30
C ASP A 145 25.06 4.76 -1.02
N ARG A 146 24.60 6.00 -0.80
CA ARG A 146 23.78 6.36 0.36
C ARG A 146 22.40 5.69 0.34
N ILE A 147 21.78 5.53 -0.82
CA ILE A 147 20.52 4.80 -0.99
C ILE A 147 20.74 3.31 -0.72
N ARG A 148 21.81 2.72 -1.27
CA ARG A 148 22.17 1.31 -1.03
C ARG A 148 22.42 1.02 0.45
N LYS A 149 23.18 1.91 1.12
CA LYS A 149 23.43 1.83 2.57
C LYS A 149 22.14 1.97 3.37
N TYR A 150 21.25 2.88 2.97
CA TYR A 150 19.95 3.03 3.61
C TYR A 150 19.09 1.77 3.48
N CYS A 151 19.03 1.17 2.29
CA CYS A 151 18.35 -0.11 2.06
C CYS A 151 18.89 -1.19 3.00
N ALA A 152 20.21 -1.36 3.04
CA ALA A 152 20.83 -2.34 3.93
C ALA A 152 20.50 -2.08 5.41
N TRP A 153 20.51 -0.81 5.84
CA TRP A 153 20.23 -0.43 7.23
C TRP A 153 18.76 -0.62 7.59
N ILE A 154 17.80 -0.14 6.79
CA ILE A 154 16.37 -0.20 7.13
C ILE A 154 15.90 -1.65 7.26
N MET A 155 16.46 -2.57 6.45
CA MET A 155 16.17 -3.99 6.54
C MET A 155 16.61 -4.64 7.86
N THR A 156 17.51 -4.01 8.62
CA THR A 156 17.87 -4.49 9.97
C THR A 156 17.04 -3.86 11.09
N GLN A 157 16.14 -2.92 10.78
CA GLN A 157 15.34 -2.18 11.77
C GLN A 157 13.93 -2.76 11.87
N SER A 158 13.76 -3.87 12.60
CA SER A 158 12.46 -4.57 12.71
C SER A 158 11.30 -3.67 13.13
N GLU A 159 11.52 -2.79 14.11
CA GLU A 159 10.50 -1.85 14.58
C GLU A 159 10.14 -0.80 13.51
N LEU A 160 11.12 -0.30 12.76
CA LEU A 160 10.85 0.68 11.69
C LEU A 160 10.17 0.02 10.51
N LEU A 161 10.58 -1.19 10.10
CA LEU A 161 9.90 -1.96 9.05
C LEU A 161 8.42 -2.18 9.39
N ALA A 162 8.14 -2.60 10.63
CA ALA A 162 6.78 -2.75 11.10
C ALA A 162 5.99 -1.45 11.01
N ARG A 163 6.63 -0.28 11.21
CA ARG A 163 5.98 1.03 11.09
C ARG A 163 5.80 1.48 9.64
N VAL A 164 6.71 1.14 8.72
CA VAL A 164 6.58 1.47 7.28
C VAL A 164 5.27 0.96 6.71
N GLU A 165 4.93 -0.31 7.00
CA GLU A 165 3.71 -0.96 6.53
C GLU A 165 2.40 -0.30 7.01
N ILE A 166 2.46 0.52 8.05
CA ILE A 166 1.28 1.08 8.71
C ILE A 166 1.18 2.57 8.41
N GLU A 167 2.30 3.27 8.59
CA GLU A 167 2.35 4.72 8.55
C GLU A 167 2.50 5.22 7.13
N LEU A 168 3.11 4.43 6.24
CA LEU A 168 3.43 4.86 4.88
C LEU A 168 2.56 4.17 3.81
N ARG A 169 2.01 2.97 4.08
CA ARG A 169 1.26 2.17 3.10
C ARG A 169 0.05 2.92 2.55
N GLY A 170 0.02 3.03 1.22
CA GLY A 170 -1.01 3.73 0.46
C GLY A 170 -1.14 5.23 0.73
N GLY A 171 -0.18 5.81 1.46
CA GLY A 171 -0.06 7.24 1.67
C GLY A 171 0.79 7.92 0.60
N THR A 172 0.68 9.25 0.54
CA THR A 172 1.58 10.12 -0.21
C THR A 172 2.72 10.55 0.69
N ILE A 173 3.91 9.97 0.51
CA ILE A 173 5.11 10.37 1.25
C ILE A 173 5.89 11.45 0.48
N THR A 174 6.64 12.30 1.17
CA THR A 174 7.39 13.37 0.49
C THR A 174 8.84 13.49 0.96
N CYS A 175 9.73 13.78 0.00
CA CYS A 175 11.14 14.02 0.25
C CYS A 175 11.70 15.08 -0.70
N TRP A 176 12.63 15.89 -0.19
CA TRP A 176 13.37 16.89 -0.99
C TRP A 176 14.24 16.31 -2.10
N CYS A 177 14.57 15.00 -2.06
CA CYS A 177 15.42 14.38 -3.08
C CYS A 177 14.69 14.14 -4.41
N LYS A 178 13.35 14.06 -4.42
CA LYS A 178 12.61 13.87 -5.67
C LYS A 178 12.75 15.11 -6.57
N PRO A 179 12.85 14.93 -7.91
CA PRO A 179 12.54 13.72 -8.67
C PRO A 179 13.67 12.67 -8.77
N GLU A 180 14.88 12.97 -8.29
CA GLU A 180 16.01 12.04 -8.33
C GLU A 180 15.79 10.79 -7.46
N ALA A 181 16.61 9.76 -7.68
CA ALA A 181 16.60 8.55 -6.85
C ALA A 181 16.69 8.92 -5.36
N CYS A 182 15.82 8.33 -4.55
CA CYS A 182 15.61 8.72 -3.16
C CYS A 182 15.46 7.49 -2.25
N HIS A 183 15.79 7.63 -0.97
CA HIS A 183 15.49 6.58 0.03
C HIS A 183 13.98 6.32 0.17
N GLY A 184 13.15 7.29 -0.20
CA GLY A 184 11.71 7.15 -0.25
C GLY A 184 11.23 6.06 -1.21
N ASP A 185 11.99 5.75 -2.27
CA ASP A 185 11.67 4.66 -3.19
C ASP A 185 11.68 3.31 -2.46
N ILE A 186 12.68 3.09 -1.59
CA ILE A 186 12.79 1.89 -0.75
C ILE A 186 11.62 1.82 0.25
N LEU A 187 11.28 2.94 0.88
CA LEU A 187 10.18 2.98 1.85
C LEU A 187 8.82 2.71 1.21
N ALA A 188 8.58 3.23 0.01
CA ALA A 188 7.36 2.96 -0.74
C ALA A 188 7.27 1.48 -1.15
N GLU A 189 8.37 0.90 -1.64
CA GLU A 189 8.43 -0.53 -1.98
C GLU A 189 8.14 -1.42 -0.77
N ILE A 190 8.77 -1.16 0.38
CA ILE A 190 8.52 -1.91 1.62
C ILE A 190 7.07 -1.74 2.08
N ALA A 191 6.51 -0.52 1.98
CA ALA A 191 5.15 -0.24 2.43
C ALA A 191 4.11 -1.04 1.65
N ASP A 192 4.34 -1.24 0.35
CA ASP A 192 3.43 -1.92 -0.57
C ASP A 192 3.72 -3.43 -0.75
N ALA A 193 4.82 -3.95 -0.20
CA ALA A 193 5.27 -5.33 -0.43
C ALA A 193 4.43 -6.44 0.28
N ASN A 194 3.43 -6.07 1.08
CA ASN A 194 2.65 -6.97 1.95
C ASN A 194 1.14 -6.74 1.80
#